data_AF-A0A1M7HY03-F1
#
_entry.id   AF-A0A1M7HY03-F1
#
_cell.length_a   1.000
_cell.length_b   1.000
_cell.length_c   1.000
_cell.angle_alpha   90.00
_cell.angle_beta   90.00
_cell.angle_gamma   90.00
#
_symmetry.space_group_name_H-M   'P 1'
#
loop_
_entity.id
_entity.type
_entity.pdbx_description
1 polymer ?
#
loop_
_entity_poly.entity_id
_entity_poly.type
_entity_poly.pdbx_seq_one_letter_code
_entity_poly.pdbx_strand_id
1 'polypeptide(L)'
;MKRFYQSLNTLHTKINKNFKLPPLMSFSLVTLYILLTSLIAYSIHYALTGEGGGSLTDNYFVMVLRTVIIILFINFNIIYLYILVRYFRRDKIPLRVIYSYYAVFSTLLFFIAVTLLFSVMFSYYVIGMQMESIFLIFGIAILIILTGANLYPAYFLSLALKEEPVDVFWAIILCVIGIHLFSYLFFSIWNRIHIFQLWL
;
A
#
# COMPACT_ATOMS: atom_id res chain seq x y z
N MET A 1 -4.24 27.23 -9.08
CA MET A 1 -5.20 26.31 -8.42
C MET A 1 -6.24 25.70 -9.37
N LYS A 2 -6.98 26.48 -10.18
CA LYS A 2 -8.05 25.96 -11.06
C LYS A 2 -7.60 24.86 -12.06
N ARG A 3 -6.43 25.01 -12.69
CA ARG A 3 -5.83 24.00 -13.58
C ARG A 3 -5.39 22.72 -12.86
N PHE A 4 -4.92 22.84 -11.62
CA PHE A 4 -4.54 21.70 -10.79
C PHE A 4 -5.78 20.90 -10.37
N TYR A 5 -6.84 21.59 -9.93
CA TYR A 5 -8.13 20.97 -9.64
C TYR A 5 -8.76 20.30 -10.86
N GLN A 6 -8.73 20.94 -12.03
CA GLN A 6 -9.21 20.33 -13.27
C GLN A 6 -8.39 19.09 -13.66
N SER A 7 -7.07 19.14 -13.48
CA SER A 7 -6.18 17.99 -13.73
C SER A 7 -6.45 16.81 -12.78
N LEU A 8 -6.74 17.09 -11.50
CA LEU A 8 -7.13 16.06 -10.53
C LEU A 8 -8.51 15.48 -10.84
N ASN A 9 -9.48 16.32 -11.22
CA ASN A 9 -10.84 15.90 -11.54
C ASN A 9 -10.92 15.08 -12.84
N THR A 10 -10.03 15.36 -13.81
CA THR A 10 -9.89 14.54 -15.02
C THR A 10 -9.19 13.20 -14.74
N LEU A 11 -8.27 13.15 -13.78
CA LEU A 11 -7.59 11.91 -13.36
C LEU A 11 -8.56 10.88 -12.75
N HIS A 12 -9.61 11.35 -12.06
CA HIS A 12 -10.63 10.50 -11.44
C HIS A 12 -11.74 10.03 -12.40
N THR A 13 -11.90 10.68 -13.54
CA THR A 13 -13.01 10.41 -14.48
C THR A 13 -12.58 9.61 -15.70
N LYS A 14 -11.30 9.69 -16.10
CA LYS A 14 -10.71 8.93 -17.20
C LYS A 14 -9.21 8.69 -16.99
N ILE A 15 -8.72 7.53 -17.42
CA ILE A 15 -7.27 7.26 -17.41
C ILE A 15 -6.57 8.15 -18.46
N ASN A 16 -5.65 9.00 -17.99
CA ASN A 16 -4.76 9.77 -18.84
C ASN A 16 -3.57 8.90 -19.27
N LYS A 17 -3.60 8.38 -20.51
CA LYS A 17 -2.53 7.55 -21.08
C LYS A 17 -1.19 8.29 -21.23
N ASN A 18 -1.19 9.62 -21.16
CA ASN A 18 0.02 10.46 -21.22
C ASN A 18 0.64 10.71 -19.84
N PHE A 19 -0.05 10.36 -18.75
CA PHE A 19 0.49 10.48 -17.41
C PHE A 19 1.54 9.39 -17.15
N LYS A 20 2.81 9.75 -17.40
CA LYS A 20 3.96 8.85 -17.28
C LYS A 20 5.04 9.53 -16.45
N LEU A 21 5.12 9.19 -15.18
CA LEU A 21 6.27 9.50 -14.37
C LEU A 21 7.49 8.69 -14.84
N PRO A 22 8.72 9.17 -14.62
CA PRO A 22 9.91 8.38 -14.88
C PRO A 22 9.82 7.03 -14.14
N PRO A 23 10.12 5.90 -14.81
CA PRO A 23 9.92 4.57 -14.22
C PRO A 23 10.79 4.36 -12.98
N LEU A 24 12.04 4.85 -13.02
CA LEU A 24 12.92 4.89 -11.85
C LEU A 24 12.28 5.68 -10.73
N MET A 25 11.76 6.90 -11.01
CA MET A 25 11.11 7.72 -10.00
C MET A 25 9.88 7.04 -9.38
N SER A 26 9.04 6.38 -10.19
CA SER A 26 7.82 5.71 -9.70
C SER A 26 8.15 4.52 -8.81
N PHE A 27 9.06 3.65 -9.26
CA PHE A 27 9.50 2.48 -8.50
C PHE A 27 10.27 2.87 -7.24
N SER A 28 11.20 3.82 -7.35
CA SER A 28 11.98 4.33 -6.23
C SER A 28 11.10 5.02 -5.20
N LEU A 29 10.10 5.81 -5.61
CA LEU A 29 9.17 6.45 -4.66
C LEU A 29 8.35 5.40 -3.91
N VAL A 30 7.77 4.42 -4.60
CA VAL A 30 7.01 3.34 -3.96
C VAL A 30 7.90 2.57 -2.97
N THR A 31 9.11 2.21 -3.39
CA THR A 31 10.07 1.49 -2.54
C THR A 31 10.49 2.32 -1.32
N LEU A 32 10.80 3.60 -1.52
CA LEU A 32 11.19 4.51 -0.46
C LEU A 32 10.06 4.72 0.56
N TYR A 33 8.82 4.88 0.10
CA TYR A 33 7.67 5.03 1.00
C TYR A 33 7.43 3.77 1.83
N ILE A 34 7.56 2.59 1.21
CA ILE A 34 7.45 1.31 1.95
C ILE A 34 8.57 1.20 2.99
N LEU A 35 9.81 1.53 2.64
CA LEU A 35 10.94 1.49 3.57
C LEU A 35 10.73 2.44 4.76
N LEU A 36 10.36 3.69 4.48
CA LEU A 36 10.14 4.70 5.50
C LEU A 36 8.96 4.32 6.41
N THR A 37 7.82 3.89 5.84
CA THR A 37 6.65 3.50 6.64
C THR A 37 6.92 2.26 7.50
N SER A 38 7.62 1.25 6.96
CA SER A 38 8.03 0.06 7.73
C SER A 38 8.97 0.41 8.87
N LEU A 39 9.99 1.25 8.62
CA LEU A 39 10.96 1.67 9.63
C LEU A 39 10.28 2.49 10.74
N ILE A 40 9.39 3.40 10.36
CA ILE A 40 8.59 4.21 11.28
C ILE A 40 7.70 3.31 12.14
N ALA A 41 6.94 2.40 11.53
CA ALA A 41 6.04 1.50 12.26
C ALA A 41 6.81 0.61 13.25
N TYR A 42 7.97 0.11 12.84
CA TYR A 42 8.87 -0.64 13.73
C TYR A 42 9.37 0.21 14.90
N SER A 43 9.78 1.45 14.64
CA SER A 43 10.27 2.38 15.68
C SER A 43 9.18 2.74 16.70
N ILE A 44 7.93 2.96 16.23
CA ILE A 44 6.78 3.19 17.11
C ILE A 44 6.54 1.97 17.98
N HIS A 45 6.47 0.78 17.38
CA HIS A 45 6.23 -0.45 18.12
C HIS A 45 7.29 -0.62 19.22
N TYR A 46 8.56 -0.46 18.89
CA TYR A 46 9.65 -0.52 19.86
C TYR A 46 9.53 0.53 20.97
N ALA A 47 9.24 1.79 20.64
CA ALA A 47 9.09 2.87 21.61
C ALA A 47 7.88 2.70 22.55
N LEU A 48 6.83 2.03 22.07
CA LEU A 48 5.57 1.86 22.78
C LEU A 48 5.52 0.55 23.59
N THR A 49 6.11 -0.55 23.11
CA THR A 49 6.06 -1.88 23.77
C THR A 49 7.39 -2.34 24.34
N GLY A 50 8.38 -1.44 24.44
CA GLY A 50 9.78 -1.72 24.83
C GLY A 50 10.00 -2.13 26.29
N GLU A 51 9.19 -3.04 26.84
CA GLU A 51 9.45 -3.72 28.12
C GLU A 51 10.28 -5.01 27.97
N GLY A 52 10.59 -5.44 26.74
CA GLY A 52 11.48 -6.59 26.49
C GLY A 52 12.90 -6.13 26.18
N GLY A 53 13.88 -6.50 27.02
CA GLY A 53 15.31 -6.15 26.90
C GLY A 53 16.07 -6.68 25.66
N GLY A 54 15.41 -6.80 24.51
CA GLY A 54 16.02 -7.11 23.21
C GLY A 54 16.57 -5.84 22.55
N SER A 55 17.76 -5.96 21.96
CA SER A 55 18.40 -4.89 21.23
C SER A 55 17.67 -4.62 19.91
N LEU A 56 17.66 -3.36 19.48
CA LEU A 56 17.20 -2.91 18.14
C LEU A 56 17.82 -3.74 16.99
N THR A 57 18.99 -4.34 17.22
CA THR A 57 19.70 -5.20 16.26
C THR A 57 19.06 -6.56 16.05
N ASP A 58 18.38 -7.12 17.05
CA ASP A 58 18.02 -8.54 17.07
C ASP A 58 16.85 -8.85 16.13
N ASN A 59 16.02 -7.82 15.87
CA ASN A 59 14.85 -7.92 14.98
C ASN A 59 15.03 -7.22 13.63
N TYR A 60 16.22 -6.67 13.36
CA TYR A 60 16.49 -5.92 12.13
C TYR A 60 16.36 -6.78 10.87
N PHE A 61 16.92 -8.00 10.88
CA PHE A 61 16.85 -8.91 9.72
C PHE A 61 15.39 -9.27 9.36
N VAL A 62 14.56 -9.45 10.38
CA VAL A 62 13.14 -9.76 10.21
C VAL A 62 12.38 -8.56 9.65
N MET A 63 12.67 -7.35 10.13
CA MET A 63 12.12 -6.12 9.58
C MET A 63 12.48 -5.95 8.09
N VAL A 64 13.73 -6.23 7.73
CA VAL A 64 14.20 -6.19 6.33
C VAL A 64 13.44 -7.20 5.48
N LEU A 65 13.35 -8.46 5.92
CA LEU A 65 12.65 -9.52 5.19
C LEU A 65 11.16 -9.19 5.00
N ARG A 66 10.49 -8.70 6.04
CA ARG A 66 9.11 -8.20 6.00
C ARG A 66 8.95 -7.06 4.99
N THR A 67 9.89 -6.12 4.97
CA THR A 67 9.86 -5.00 4.03
C THR A 67 10.02 -5.47 2.58
N VAL A 68 10.92 -6.43 2.32
CA VAL A 68 11.09 -7.04 1.00
C VAL A 68 9.80 -7.73 0.54
N ILE A 69 9.13 -8.45 1.43
CA ILE A 69 7.85 -9.12 1.15
C ILE A 69 6.76 -8.12 0.77
N ILE A 70 6.66 -7.00 1.48
CA ILE A 70 5.70 -5.92 1.14
C ILE A 70 6.01 -5.32 -0.23
N ILE A 71 7.29 -5.07 -0.54
CA ILE A 71 7.71 -4.57 -1.85
C ILE A 71 7.30 -5.56 -2.95
N LEU A 72 7.57 -6.85 -2.77
CA LEU A 72 7.17 -7.89 -3.72
C LEU A 72 5.65 -7.94 -3.88
N PHE A 73 4.90 -7.93 -2.79
CA PHE A 73 3.43 -7.93 -2.81
C PHE A 73 2.86 -6.77 -3.65
N ILE A 74 3.34 -5.54 -3.43
CA ILE A 74 2.86 -4.37 -4.17
C ILE A 74 3.20 -4.50 -5.66
N ASN A 75 4.42 -4.92 -6.00
CA ASN A 75 4.82 -5.11 -7.39
C ASN A 75 4.01 -6.21 -8.08
N PHE A 76 3.76 -7.35 -7.43
CA PHE A 76 2.91 -8.42 -7.97
C PHE A 76 1.49 -7.94 -8.22
N ASN A 77 0.90 -7.17 -7.30
CA ASN A 77 -0.44 -6.59 -7.51
C ASN A 77 -0.49 -5.64 -8.71
N ILE A 78 0.53 -4.78 -8.89
CA ILE A 78 0.60 -3.87 -10.05
C ILE A 78 0.74 -4.66 -11.35
N ILE A 79 1.59 -5.70 -11.38
CA ILE A 79 1.78 -6.55 -12.55
C ILE A 79 0.50 -7.33 -12.88
N TYR A 80 -0.17 -7.88 -11.86
CA TYR A 80 -1.43 -8.59 -12.04
C TYR A 80 -2.52 -7.67 -12.60
N LEU A 81 -2.65 -6.46 -12.05
CA LEU A 81 -3.56 -5.43 -12.56
C LEU A 81 -3.24 -5.08 -14.03
N TYR A 82 -1.96 -4.97 -14.39
CA TYR A 82 -1.56 -4.75 -15.78
C TYR A 82 -2.01 -5.88 -16.71
N ILE A 83 -1.86 -7.14 -16.27
CA ILE A 83 -2.32 -8.30 -17.03
C ILE A 83 -3.84 -8.25 -17.23
N LEU A 84 -4.60 -7.97 -16.16
CA LEU A 84 -6.06 -7.84 -16.24
C LEU A 84 -6.49 -6.72 -17.19
N VAL A 85 -5.91 -5.53 -17.06
CA VAL A 85 -6.19 -4.41 -17.97
C VAL A 85 -5.89 -4.80 -19.41
N ARG A 86 -4.77 -5.47 -19.68
CA ARG A 86 -4.39 -5.89 -21.02
C ARG A 86 -5.28 -7.00 -21.58
N TYR A 87 -5.82 -7.86 -20.72
CA TYR A 87 -6.72 -8.94 -21.10
C TYR A 87 -8.10 -8.41 -21.49
N PHE A 88 -8.65 -7.49 -20.69
CA PHE A 88 -10.00 -6.96 -20.88
C PHE A 88 -10.07 -5.74 -21.80
N ARG A 89 -8.99 -4.96 -21.95
CA ARG A 89 -8.99 -3.73 -22.76
C ARG A 89 -8.31 -3.95 -24.11
N ARG A 90 -8.98 -3.54 -25.20
CA ARG A 90 -8.37 -3.57 -26.56
C ARG A 90 -7.22 -2.56 -26.66
N ASP A 91 -7.44 -1.37 -26.12
CA ASP A 91 -6.48 -0.29 -26.08
C ASP A 91 -5.45 -0.47 -24.97
N LYS A 92 -4.20 -0.76 -25.34
CA LYS A 92 -3.12 -1.02 -24.37
C LYS A 92 -2.83 0.22 -23.51
N ILE A 93 -2.92 0.06 -22.20
CA ILE A 93 -2.39 1.02 -21.23
C ILE A 93 -0.93 0.65 -20.94
N PRO A 94 0.03 1.58 -21.10
CA PRO A 94 1.42 1.29 -20.79
C PRO A 94 1.57 0.99 -19.29
N LEU A 95 2.36 -0.04 -18.94
CA LEU A 95 2.67 -0.38 -17.55
C LEU A 95 3.16 0.82 -16.75
N ARG A 96 3.95 1.71 -17.37
CA ARG A 96 4.45 2.96 -16.76
C ARG A 96 3.32 3.88 -16.27
N VAL A 97 2.18 3.92 -16.96
CA VAL A 97 1.03 4.72 -16.53
C VAL A 97 0.47 4.13 -15.24
N ILE A 98 0.30 2.81 -15.16
CA ILE A 98 -0.20 2.13 -13.95
C ILE A 98 0.72 2.42 -12.76
N TYR A 99 2.04 2.27 -12.93
CA TYR A 99 3.02 2.64 -11.88
C TYR A 99 2.94 4.11 -11.47
N SER A 100 2.67 5.02 -12.42
CA SER A 100 2.56 6.45 -12.12
C SER A 100 1.35 6.75 -11.24
N TYR A 101 0.20 6.13 -11.55
CA TYR A 101 -1.02 6.23 -10.74
C TYR A 101 -0.82 5.64 -9.35
N TYR A 102 -0.18 4.48 -9.26
CA TYR A 102 0.20 3.88 -7.97
C TYR A 102 1.17 4.75 -7.19
N ALA A 103 2.17 5.38 -7.81
CA ALA A 103 3.11 6.25 -7.11
C ALA A 103 2.40 7.48 -6.49
N VAL A 104 1.45 8.08 -7.19
CA VAL A 104 0.63 9.19 -6.65
C VAL A 104 -0.22 8.70 -5.49
N PHE A 105 -0.90 7.56 -5.65
CA PHE A 105 -1.74 6.99 -4.60
C PHE A 105 -0.92 6.58 -3.35
N SER A 106 0.23 5.94 -3.54
CA SER A 106 1.17 5.60 -2.46
C SER A 106 1.72 6.84 -1.76
N THR A 107 1.92 7.96 -2.48
CA THR A 107 2.31 9.24 -1.86
C THR A 107 1.22 9.72 -0.89
N LEU A 108 -0.06 9.61 -1.28
CA LEU A 108 -1.18 9.97 -0.43
C LEU A 108 -1.26 9.05 0.80
N LEU A 109 -1.13 7.74 0.62
CA LEU A 109 -1.07 6.78 1.73
C LEU A 109 0.11 7.06 2.67
N PHE A 110 1.27 7.43 2.12
CA PHE A 110 2.45 7.81 2.90
C PHE A 110 2.17 9.01 3.79
N PHE A 111 1.58 10.09 3.25
CA PHE A 111 1.21 11.26 4.06
C PHE A 111 0.19 10.93 5.14
N ILE A 112 -0.81 10.09 4.84
CA ILE A 112 -1.77 9.62 5.84
C ILE A 112 -1.05 8.85 6.94
N ALA A 113 -0.15 7.92 6.59
CA ALA A 113 0.63 7.15 7.56
C ALA A 113 1.52 8.03 8.45
N VAL A 114 2.18 9.04 7.88
CA VAL A 114 2.99 10.01 8.64
C VAL A 114 2.11 10.85 9.58
N THR A 115 0.95 11.29 9.11
CA THR A 115 -0.01 12.02 9.96
C THR A 115 -0.51 11.14 11.11
N LEU A 116 -0.79 9.86 10.82
CA LEU A 116 -1.19 8.87 11.81
C LEU A 116 -0.10 8.68 12.87
N LEU A 117 1.17 8.58 12.46
CA LEU A 117 2.32 8.52 13.35
C LEU A 117 2.31 9.71 14.32
N PHE A 118 2.26 10.94 13.79
CA PHE A 118 2.29 12.13 14.63
C PHE A 118 1.11 12.18 15.59
N SER A 119 -0.07 11.76 15.12
CA SER A 119 -1.26 11.65 15.97
C SER A 119 -1.06 10.66 17.12
N VAL A 120 -0.47 9.48 16.86
CA VAL A 120 -0.20 8.47 17.90
C VAL A 120 0.80 9.00 18.93
N MET A 121 1.92 9.57 18.46
CA MET A 121 2.94 10.12 19.34
C MET A 121 2.40 11.27 20.18
N PHE A 122 1.59 12.16 19.58
CA PHE A 122 0.94 13.25 20.30
C PHE A 122 -0.06 12.73 21.34
N SER A 123 -0.90 11.76 20.99
CA SER A 123 -1.85 11.15 21.94
C SER A 123 -1.15 10.49 23.12
N TYR A 124 -0.03 9.81 22.89
CA TYR A 124 0.73 9.15 23.95
C TYR A 124 1.49 10.14 24.82
N TYR A 125 2.37 10.95 24.23
CA TYR A 125 3.31 11.79 24.99
C TYR A 125 2.73 13.12 25.46
N VAL A 126 1.74 13.68 24.76
CA VAL A 126 1.18 15.01 25.06
C VAL A 126 -0.17 14.90 25.77
N ILE A 127 -1.07 14.08 25.25
CA ILE A 127 -2.41 13.89 25.86
C ILE A 127 -2.33 12.92 27.05
N GLY A 128 -1.36 12.00 27.07
CA GLY A 128 -1.24 10.99 28.12
C GLY A 128 -2.30 9.88 28.02
N MET A 129 -2.78 9.58 26.80
CA MET A 129 -3.75 8.51 26.58
C MET A 129 -3.13 7.14 26.89
N GLN A 130 -3.94 6.25 27.45
CA GLN A 130 -3.54 4.87 27.69
C GLN A 130 -3.31 4.11 26.38
N MET A 131 -2.33 3.20 26.42
CA MET A 131 -1.89 2.40 25.28
C MET A 131 -3.01 1.63 24.59
N GLU A 132 -3.93 1.03 25.35
CA GLU A 132 -5.06 0.27 24.80
C GLU A 132 -5.98 1.12 23.92
N SER A 133 -6.26 2.36 24.36
CA SER A 133 -7.09 3.31 23.62
C SER A 133 -6.40 3.79 22.34
N ILE A 134 -5.08 4.02 22.41
CA ILE A 134 -4.26 4.40 21.26
C ILE A 134 -4.22 3.26 20.24
N PHE A 135 -3.99 2.03 20.70
CA PHE A 135 -3.99 0.85 19.83
C PHE A 135 -5.33 0.62 19.14
N LEU A 136 -6.45 0.84 19.83
CA LEU A 136 -7.78 0.70 19.23
C LEU A 136 -8.01 1.71 18.09
N ILE A 137 -7.77 3.00 18.35
CA ILE A 137 -7.95 4.07 17.36
C ILE A 137 -6.98 3.89 16.19
N PHE A 138 -5.73 3.56 16.48
CA PHE A 138 -4.71 3.31 15.47
C PHE A 138 -4.99 2.07 14.64
N GLY A 139 -5.46 0.99 15.27
CA GLY A 139 -5.86 -0.24 14.60
C GLY A 139 -6.98 0.00 13.59
N ILE A 140 -7.99 0.80 13.95
CA ILE A 140 -9.07 1.20 13.04
C ILE A 140 -8.52 2.00 11.86
N ALA A 141 -7.62 2.95 12.11
CA ALA A 141 -7.06 3.77 11.05
C ALA A 141 -6.16 2.97 10.09
N ILE A 142 -5.36 2.03 10.60
CA ILE A 142 -4.62 1.07 9.78
C ILE A 142 -5.58 0.25 8.92
N LEU A 143 -6.69 -0.23 9.49
CA LEU A 143 -7.67 -1.03 8.77
C LEU A 143 -8.26 -0.22 7.61
N ILE A 144 -8.63 1.05 7.83
CA ILE A 144 -9.11 1.95 6.77
C ILE A 144 -8.06 2.14 5.67
N ILE A 145 -6.79 2.36 6.03
CA ILE A 145 -5.67 2.51 5.09
C ILE A 145 -5.48 1.25 4.26
N LEU A 146 -5.46 0.07 4.89
CA LEU A 146 -5.31 -1.22 4.22
C LEU A 146 -6.49 -1.54 3.30
N THR A 147 -7.72 -1.28 3.76
CA THR A 147 -8.92 -1.42 2.93
C THR A 147 -8.86 -0.49 1.72
N GLY A 148 -8.50 0.78 1.91
CA GLY A 148 -8.32 1.73 0.81
C GLY A 148 -7.24 1.29 -0.18
N ALA A 149 -6.11 0.79 0.32
CA ALA A 149 -5.01 0.29 -0.50
C ALA A 149 -5.41 -0.92 -1.36
N ASN A 150 -6.25 -1.81 -0.81
CA ASN A 150 -6.77 -2.98 -1.51
C ASN A 150 -7.92 -2.66 -2.49
N LEU A 151 -8.70 -1.62 -2.22
CA LEU A 151 -9.78 -1.17 -3.12
C LEU A 151 -9.26 -0.41 -4.34
N TYR A 152 -8.10 0.24 -4.22
CA TYR A 152 -7.51 1.03 -5.31
C TYR A 152 -7.29 0.26 -6.62
N PRO A 153 -6.71 -0.97 -6.63
CA PRO A 153 -6.60 -1.76 -7.86
C PRO A 153 -7.95 -2.00 -8.55
N ALA A 154 -9.00 -2.32 -7.78
CA ALA A 154 -10.34 -2.54 -8.31
C ALA A 154 -10.94 -1.24 -8.89
N TYR A 155 -10.76 -0.11 -8.20
CA TYR A 155 -11.12 1.21 -8.71
C TYR A 155 -10.39 1.55 -10.01
N PHE A 156 -9.08 1.34 -10.06
CA PHE A 156 -8.28 1.58 -11.26
C PHE A 156 -8.73 0.72 -12.43
N LEU A 157 -9.03 -0.57 -12.18
CA LEU A 157 -9.54 -1.49 -13.20
C LEU A 157 -10.91 -1.03 -13.74
N SER A 158 -11.82 -0.63 -12.85
CA SER A 158 -13.12 -0.06 -13.24
C SER A 158 -12.93 1.17 -14.14
N LEU A 159 -12.03 2.08 -13.77
CA LEU A 159 -11.72 3.27 -14.56
C LEU A 159 -11.07 2.91 -15.90
N ALA A 160 -10.25 1.85 -15.94
CA ALA A 160 -9.58 1.38 -17.14
C ALA A 160 -10.54 0.78 -18.17
N LEU A 161 -11.63 0.17 -17.72
CA LEU A 161 -12.59 -0.56 -18.55
C LEU A 161 -13.89 0.22 -18.82
N LYS A 162 -14.08 1.39 -18.20
CA LYS A 162 -15.32 2.19 -18.25
C LYS A 162 -15.87 2.46 -19.65
N GLU A 163 -15.02 2.55 -20.67
CA GLU A 163 -15.41 2.86 -22.06
C GLU A 163 -15.41 1.63 -22.98
N GLU A 164 -15.08 0.44 -22.47
CA GLU A 164 -15.02 -0.79 -23.26
C GLU A 164 -16.35 -1.57 -23.14
N PRO A 165 -16.81 -2.24 -24.22
CA PRO A 165 -18.01 -3.07 -24.20
C PRO A 165 -17.72 -4.44 -23.58
N VAL A 166 -17.17 -4.45 -22.37
CA VAL A 166 -16.61 -5.62 -21.71
C VAL A 166 -17.31 -5.80 -20.37
N ASP A 167 -17.49 -7.06 -19.96
CA ASP A 167 -18.14 -7.37 -18.69
C ASP A 167 -17.21 -7.00 -17.52
N VAL A 168 -17.35 -5.76 -17.05
CA VAL A 168 -16.58 -5.18 -15.94
C VAL A 168 -16.77 -5.99 -14.66
N PHE A 169 -17.90 -6.69 -14.51
CA PHE A 169 -18.18 -7.52 -13.33
C PHE A 169 -17.14 -8.64 -13.17
N TRP A 170 -16.87 -9.42 -14.22
CA TRP A 170 -15.87 -10.49 -14.17
C TRP A 170 -14.45 -9.98 -13.97
N ALA A 171 -14.12 -8.83 -14.57
CA ALA A 171 -12.83 -8.20 -14.37
C ALA A 171 -12.61 -7.81 -12.89
N ILE A 172 -13.64 -7.24 -12.25
CA ILE A 172 -13.59 -6.90 -10.83
C ILE A 172 -13.50 -8.16 -9.95
N ILE A 173 -14.29 -9.20 -10.24
CA ILE A 173 -14.22 -10.47 -9.49
C ILE A 173 -12.81 -11.06 -9.54
N LEU A 174 -12.22 -11.17 -10.73
CA LEU A 174 -10.86 -11.67 -10.90
C LEU A 174 -9.85 -10.78 -10.14
N CYS A 175 -10.01 -9.46 -10.19
CA CYS A 175 -9.19 -8.53 -9.44
C CYS A 175 -9.26 -8.81 -7.93
N VAL A 176 -10.46 -8.93 -7.37
CA VAL A 176 -10.68 -9.22 -5.94
C VAL A 176 -10.08 -10.57 -5.57
N ILE A 177 -10.35 -11.63 -6.34
CA ILE A 177 -9.80 -12.97 -6.10
C ILE A 177 -8.26 -12.94 -6.12
N GLY A 178 -7.66 -12.29 -7.11
CA GLY A 178 -6.20 -12.17 -7.22
C GLY A 178 -5.59 -11.45 -6.01
N ILE A 179 -6.15 -10.30 -5.61
CA ILE A 179 -5.70 -9.55 -4.42
C ILE A 179 -5.77 -10.43 -3.17
N HIS A 180 -6.87 -11.16 -2.97
CA HIS A 180 -7.05 -12.02 -1.80
C HIS A 180 -6.09 -13.22 -1.82
N LEU A 181 -5.89 -13.84 -2.98
CA LEU A 181 -4.95 -14.95 -3.14
C LEU A 181 -3.51 -14.52 -2.84
N PHE A 182 -3.08 -13.38 -3.41
CA PHE A 182 -1.75 -12.84 -3.11
C PHE A 182 -1.64 -12.44 -1.64
N SER A 183 -2.66 -11.77 -1.08
CA SER A 183 -2.67 -11.41 0.34
C SER A 183 -2.52 -12.66 1.21
N TYR A 184 -3.29 -13.72 0.94
CA TYR A 184 -3.20 -14.98 1.66
C TYR A 184 -1.82 -15.63 1.57
N LEU A 185 -1.26 -15.76 0.37
CA LEU A 185 0.07 -16.35 0.16
C LEU A 185 1.15 -15.54 0.90
N PHE A 186 1.11 -14.22 0.78
CA PHE A 186 2.08 -13.32 1.41
C PHE A 186 1.93 -13.29 2.93
N PHE A 187 0.71 -13.28 3.48
CA PHE A 187 0.48 -13.42 4.93
C PHE A 187 0.90 -14.79 5.46
N SER A 188 0.74 -15.86 4.68
CA SER A 188 1.24 -17.18 5.05
C SER A 188 2.77 -17.20 5.15
N ILE A 189 3.48 -16.61 4.17
CA ILE A 189 4.93 -16.45 4.21
C ILE A 189 5.35 -15.56 5.39
N TRP A 190 4.64 -14.44 5.60
CA TRP A 190 4.88 -13.50 6.70
C TRP A 190 4.76 -14.18 8.07
N ASN A 191 3.70 -14.97 8.29
CA ASN A 191 3.51 -15.70 9.54
C ASN A 191 4.56 -16.79 9.73
N ARG A 192 5.02 -17.45 8.66
CA ARG A 192 6.13 -18.41 8.74
C ARG A 192 7.44 -17.76 9.19
N ILE A 193 7.69 -16.50 8.82
CA ILE A 193 8.86 -15.76 9.32
C ILE A 193 8.79 -15.57 10.85
N HIS A 194 7.59 -15.35 11.38
CA HIS A 194 7.39 -15.27 12.82
C HIS A 194 7.65 -16.62 13.53
N ILE A 195 7.35 -17.74 12.86
CA ILE A 195 7.66 -19.09 13.37
C ILE A 195 9.17 -19.34 13.40
N PHE A 196 9.91 -18.92 12.36
CA PHE A 196 11.38 -19.01 12.35
C PHE A 196 12.02 -18.15 13.47
N GLN A 197 11.42 -17.02 13.83
CA GLN A 197 11.85 -16.18 14.96
C GLN A 197 11.64 -16.82 16.34
N LEU A 198 10.60 -17.66 16.51
CA LEU A 198 10.34 -18.36 17.77
C LEU A 198 11.26 -19.58 17.98
N TRP A 199 12.01 -19.96 16.94
CA TRP A 199 12.85 -21.16 16.90
C TRP A 199 14.35 -20.86 16.97
N LEU A 200 14.72 -19.58 16.87
CA LEU A 200 16.08 -19.03 17.02
C LEU A 200 16.20 -18.34 18.38
#